data_AF-U3TUU5-F1
#
_entry.id   AF-U3TUU5-F1
#
_cell.length_a   1.000
_cell.length_b   1.000
_cell.length_c   1.000
_cell.angle_alpha   90.00
_cell.angle_beta   90.00
_cell.angle_gamma   90.00
#
_symmetry.space_group_name_H-M   'P 1'
#
loop_
_entity.id
_entity.type
_entity.pdbx_description
1 polymer ?
#
loop_
_entity_poly.entity_id
_entity_poly.type
_entity_poly.pdbx_seq_one_letter_code
_entity_poly.pdbx_strand_id
1 'polypeptide(L)'
;MAKDAAITIPKGQMKNLKASFTLNAPQLEAPLKKNQVVGTIDFQLDGKTIEQRPLVAMEDVPEAGFIGRIWDFIMMKFNGWFGKWFS
;
A
#
# COMPACT_ATOMS: atom_id res chain seq x y z
N MET A 1 -10.21 -12.11 -0.47
CA MET A 1 -9.80 -12.36 0.92
C MET A 1 -8.37 -11.85 1.05
N ALA A 2 -8.12 -10.88 1.92
CA ALA A 2 -6.76 -10.51 2.34
C ALA A 2 -6.08 -11.78 2.88
N LYS A 3 -4.91 -12.09 2.34
CA LYS A 3 -4.16 -13.31 2.65
C LYS A 3 -2.81 -12.87 3.16
N ASP A 4 -2.42 -13.35 4.34
CA ASP A 4 -1.13 -13.02 4.91
C ASP A 4 -0.01 -13.44 3.95
N ALA A 5 0.87 -12.50 3.62
CA ALA A 5 1.98 -12.73 2.72
C ALA A 5 3.14 -13.32 3.51
N ALA A 6 3.45 -14.60 3.27
CA ALA A 6 4.64 -15.27 3.78
C ALA A 6 5.57 -15.56 2.61
N ILE A 7 6.72 -14.88 2.57
CA ILE A 7 7.72 -15.02 1.51
C ILE A 7 8.93 -15.74 2.11
N THR A 8 9.36 -16.82 1.46
CA THR A 8 10.57 -17.55 1.87
C THR A 8 11.77 -16.95 1.16
N ILE A 9 12.71 -16.39 1.92
CA ILE A 9 13.94 -15.80 1.38
C ILE A 9 15.19 -16.43 2.01
N PRO A 10 16.34 -16.40 1.32
CA PRO A 10 17.59 -16.93 1.87
C PRO A 10 18.00 -16.25 3.18
N LYS A 11 18.59 -17.03 4.10
CA LYS A 11 19.03 -16.54 5.40
C LYS A 11 20.02 -15.36 5.23
N GLY A 12 19.75 -14.26 5.91
CA GLY A 12 20.57 -13.02 5.84
C GLY A 12 20.09 -11.99 4.82
N GLN A 13 19.17 -12.34 3.93
CA GLN A 13 18.69 -11.46 2.86
C GLN A 13 17.50 -10.56 3.26
N MET A 14 17.03 -10.64 4.52
CA MET A 14 15.93 -9.79 5.03
C MET A 14 16.18 -8.29 4.84
N LYS A 15 17.43 -7.84 4.96
CA LYS A 15 17.80 -6.43 4.80
C LYS A 15 17.72 -5.94 3.34
N ASN A 16 17.76 -6.88 2.39
CA ASN A 16 17.75 -6.60 0.96
C ASN A 16 16.33 -6.73 0.36
N LEU A 17 15.38 -7.23 1.14
CA LEU A 17 13.97 -7.30 0.76
C LEU A 17 13.38 -5.89 0.78
N LYS A 18 12.83 -5.46 -0.35
CA LYS A 18 12.08 -4.22 -0.51
C LYS A 18 10.67 -4.54 -0.95
N ALA A 19 9.68 -3.88 -0.36
CA ALA A 19 8.31 -3.93 -0.82
C ALA A 19 7.95 -2.58 -1.44
N SER A 20 7.47 -2.59 -2.67
CA SER A 20 6.88 -1.44 -3.34
C SER A 20 5.42 -1.76 -3.71
N PHE A 21 4.61 -0.74 -3.93
CA PHE A 21 3.24 -0.93 -4.37
C PHE A 21 2.95 -0.07 -5.60
N THR A 22 2.09 -0.59 -6.46
CA THR A 22 1.59 0.10 -7.64
C THR A 22 0.06 0.11 -7.55
N LEU A 23 -0.53 1.30 -7.56
CA LEU A 23 -1.99 1.45 -7.58
C LEU A 23 -2.51 1.33 -9.01
N ASN A 24 -3.71 0.76 -9.17
CA ASN A 24 -4.35 0.67 -10.49
C ASN A 24 -4.87 2.03 -10.97
N ALA A 25 -5.08 2.96 -10.05
CA ALA A 25 -5.52 4.32 -10.31
C ALA A 25 -4.58 5.31 -9.60
N PRO A 26 -4.41 6.55 -10.11
CA PRO A 26 -3.57 7.56 -9.48
C PRO A 26 -4.07 7.96 -8.09
N GLN A 27 -5.38 7.79 -7.84
CA GLN A 27 -6.04 8.07 -6.59
C GLN A 27 -7.08 6.99 -6.30
N LEU A 28 -7.29 6.67 -5.03
CA LEU A 28 -8.32 5.74 -4.60
C LEU A 28 -9.61 6.51 -4.38
N GLU A 29 -10.62 6.22 -5.20
CA GLU A 29 -11.94 6.82 -5.09
C GLU A 29 -12.86 5.89 -4.32
N ALA A 30 -13.58 6.45 -3.35
CA ALA A 30 -14.67 5.75 -2.68
C ALA A 30 -15.83 5.53 -3.68
N PRO A 31 -16.70 4.52 -3.48
CA PRO A 31 -16.66 3.54 -2.40
C PRO A 31 -15.66 2.39 -2.67
N LEU A 32 -14.90 1.98 -1.65
CA LEU A 32 -14.09 0.76 -1.70
C LEU A 32 -14.74 -0.33 -0.87
N LYS A 33 -14.84 -1.54 -1.40
CA LYS A 33 -15.31 -2.70 -0.63
C LYS A 33 -14.15 -3.40 0.05
N LYS A 34 -14.41 -4.00 1.21
CA LYS A 34 -13.47 -4.90 1.88
C LYS A 34 -13.06 -6.01 0.92
N ASN A 35 -11.76 -6.27 0.87
CA ASN A 35 -11.06 -7.16 -0.06
C ASN A 35 -11.05 -6.71 -1.53
N GLN A 36 -11.50 -5.50 -1.87
CA GLN A 36 -11.39 -4.98 -3.23
C GLN A 36 -9.93 -4.80 -3.61
N VAL A 37 -9.55 -5.30 -4.78
CA VAL A 37 -8.20 -5.12 -5.32
C VAL A 37 -8.04 -3.68 -5.81
N VAL A 38 -7.08 -2.96 -5.25
CA VAL A 38 -6.79 -1.55 -5.53
C VAL A 38 -5.42 -1.35 -6.18
N GLY A 39 -4.60 -2.40 -6.23
CA GLY A 39 -3.28 -2.36 -6.82
C GLY A 39 -2.53 -3.68 -6.67
N THR A 40 -1.21 -3.59 -6.75
CA THR A 40 -0.28 -4.71 -6.61
C THR A 40 0.86 -4.33 -5.67
N ILE A 41 1.31 -5.28 -4.86
CA ILE A 41 2.53 -5.19 -4.06
C ILE A 41 3.61 -5.99 -4.78
N ASP A 42 4.72 -5.34 -5.06
CA ASP A 42 5.93 -5.92 -5.65
C ASP A 42 6.96 -6.15 -4.55
N PHE A 43 7.37 -7.40 -4.36
CA PHE A 43 8.46 -7.76 -3.47
C PHE A 43 9.73 -7.90 -4.31
N GLN A 44 10.73 -7.09 -3.98
CA GLN A 44 12.01 -7.05 -4.66
C GLN A 44 13.11 -7.55 -3.74
N LEU A 45 14.00 -8.37 -4.28
CA LEU A 45 15.25 -8.77 -3.65
C LEU A 45 16.40 -8.43 -4.60
N ASP A 46 17.39 -7.70 -4.09
CA ASP A 46 18.53 -7.25 -4.89
C ASP A 46 18.13 -6.53 -6.19
N GLY A 47 17.02 -5.77 -6.15
CA GLY A 47 16.48 -5.02 -7.29
C GLY A 47 15.70 -5.85 -8.32
N LYS A 48 15.48 -7.14 -8.07
CA LYS A 48 14.63 -8.00 -8.92
C LYS A 48 13.33 -8.32 -8.22
N THR A 49 12.20 -8.18 -8.91
CA THR A 49 10.90 -8.62 -8.41
C THR A 49 10.90 -10.14 -8.27
N ILE A 50 10.76 -10.62 -7.04
CA ILE A 50 10.70 -12.04 -6.70
C ILE A 50 9.26 -12.54 -6.56
N GLU A 51 8.34 -11.65 -6.18
CA GLU A 51 6.95 -12.02 -5.95
C GLU A 51 6.03 -10.81 -6.13
N GLN A 52 4.81 -11.05 -6.63
CA GLN A 52 3.76 -10.04 -6.74
C GLN A 52 2.49 -10.54 -6.06
N ARG A 53 1.81 -9.64 -5.33
CA ARG A 53 0.56 -9.94 -4.64
C ARG A 53 -0.48 -8.84 -4.87
N PRO A 54 -1.78 -9.18 -4.93
CA PRO A 54 -2.82 -8.17 -5.03
C PRO A 54 -2.88 -7.33 -3.76
N LEU A 55 -2.86 -6.00 -3.91
CA LEU A 55 -3.13 -5.05 -2.84
C LEU A 55 -4.64 -4.91 -2.70
N VAL A 56 -5.18 -5.21 -1.52
CA VAL A 56 -6.62 -5.17 -1.26
C VAL A 56 -7.00 -4.20 -0.14
N ALA A 57 -8.17 -3.60 -0.22
CA ALA A 57 -8.74 -2.81 0.86
C ALA A 57 -9.08 -3.71 2.05
N MET A 58 -8.61 -3.38 3.25
CA MET A 58 -8.87 -4.20 4.45
C MET A 58 -10.26 -3.95 5.06
N GLU A 59 -10.85 -2.79 4.78
CA GLU A 59 -12.12 -2.34 5.34
C GLU A 59 -13.02 -1.77 4.23
N ASP A 60 -14.33 -1.78 4.49
CA ASP A 60 -15.31 -1.11 3.62
C ASP A 60 -15.22 0.41 3.82
N VAL A 61 -15.06 1.13 2.73
CA VAL A 61 -14.95 2.59 2.65
C VAL A 61 -16.18 3.11 1.90
N PRO A 62 -17.26 3.53 2.59
CA PRO A 62 -18.50 3.99 1.95
C PRO A 62 -18.38 5.42 1.38
N GLU A 63 -19.20 5.76 0.41
CA GLU A 63 -19.16 7.07 -0.26
C GLU A 63 -19.72 8.22 0.64
N ALA A 64 -19.02 9.37 0.59
CA ALA A 64 -19.30 10.73 1.09
C ALA A 64 -20.04 10.99 2.44
N GLY A 65 -19.30 11.63 3.36
CA GLY A 65 -19.77 12.30 4.59
C GLY A 65 -18.68 12.36 5.67
N PHE A 66 -18.01 11.22 5.90
CA PHE A 66 -16.91 11.06 6.87
C PHE A 66 -15.51 11.12 6.21
N ILE A 67 -15.39 10.76 4.93
CA ILE A 67 -14.11 10.58 4.22
C ILE A 67 -13.41 11.90 3.87
N GLY A 68 -14.14 13.00 3.62
CA GLY A 68 -13.52 14.30 3.36
C GLY A 68 -12.56 14.72 4.49
N ARG A 69 -12.87 14.37 5.74
CA ARG A 69 -12.00 14.63 6.89
C ARG A 69 -10.80 13.68 6.92
N ILE A 70 -11.00 12.40 6.64
CA ILE A 70 -9.94 11.39 6.64
C ILE A 70 -8.92 11.67 5.52
N TRP A 71 -9.40 12.05 4.34
CA TRP A 71 -8.56 12.46 3.21
C TRP A 71 -7.71 13.69 3.55
N ASP A 72 -8.31 14.70 4.18
CA ASP A 72 -7.60 15.88 4.67
C ASP A 72 -6.51 15.52 5.71
N PHE A 73 -6.83 14.60 6.64
CA PHE A 73 -5.86 14.05 7.61
C PHE A 73 -4.70 13.30 6.96
N ILE A 74 -4.97 12.49 5.92
CA ILE A 74 -3.95 11.73 5.19
C ILE A 74 -3.04 12.69 4.41
N MET A 75 -3.60 13.64 3.66
CA MET A 75 -2.82 14.66 2.94
C MET A 75 -1.91 15.44 3.91
N MET A 76 -2.45 15.87 5.06
CA MET A 76 -1.70 16.66 6.05
C MET A 76 -0.57 15.84 6.71
N LYS A 77 -0.80 14.56 6.99
CA LYS A 77 0.21 13.64 7.54
C LYS A 77 1.30 13.30 6.52
N PHE A 78 0.94 13.11 5.24
CA PHE A 78 1.93 12.87 4.18
C PHE A 78 2.82 14.09 3.97
N ASN A 79 2.27 15.31 3.92
CA ASN A 79 3.08 16.53 3.81
C ASN A 79 4.03 16.72 4.99
N GLY A 80 3.59 16.40 6.22
CA GLY A 80 4.41 16.53 7.43
C GLY A 80 5.52 15.48 7.58
N TRP A 81 5.34 14.29 7.01
CA TRP A 81 6.33 13.20 7.08
C TRP A 81 7.30 13.21 5.89
N PHE A 82 6.84 13.49 4.66
CA PHE A 82 7.70 13.59 3.49
C PHE A 82 8.61 14.82 3.51
N GLY A 83 8.13 15.98 3.99
CA GLY A 83 8.96 17.18 4.11
C GLY A 83 10.14 17.06 5.08
N LYS A 84 10.06 16.12 6.05
CA LYS A 84 11.10 15.87 7.06
C LYS A 84 12.09 14.76 6.66
N TRP A 85 11.78 14.00 5.61
CA TRP A 85 12.64 12.90 5.11
C TRP A 85 13.55 13.35 3.95
N PHE A 86 13.25 14.50 3.34
CA PHE A 86 14.04 15.11 2.24
C PHE A 86 14.74 16.43 2.62
N SER A 87 14.77 16.77 3.92
CA SER A 87 15.69 17.76 4.52
C SER A 87 16.70 17.07 5.42
#